data_AF-A0A939ZSR0-F1
#
_entry.id   AF-A0A939ZSR0-F1
#
_cell.length_a   1.000
_cell.length_b   1.000
_cell.length_c   1.000
_cell.angle_alpha   90.00
_cell.angle_beta   90.00
_cell.angle_gamma   90.00
#
_symmetry.space_group_name_H-M   'P 1'
#
loop_
_entity.id
_entity.type
_entity.pdbx_description
1 polymer ?
#
loop_
_entity_poly.entity_id
_entity_poly.type
_entity_poly.pdbx_seq_one_letter_code
_entity_poly.pdbx_strand_id
1 'polypeptide(L)' 'NTEGEEAMTCRVTDIRAFADFAALYRAYNPVELGYAEGEEAKPSDMEQYYTNEQIAEYGALALTVAVQDVFA' A
#
# COMPACT_ATOMS: atom_id res chain seq x y z
N ASN A 1 15.62 3.19 16.90
CA ASN A 1 15.20 1.80 17.14
C ASN A 1 15.51 1.09 15.84
N THR A 2 16.72 0.55 15.72
CA THR A 2 17.32 0.15 14.43
C THR A 2 18.08 -1.15 14.64
N GLU A 3 17.38 -2.23 14.99
CA GLU A 3 17.99 -3.55 15.16
C GLU A 3 16.98 -4.61 14.69
N GLY A 4 17.18 -5.07 13.45
CA GLY A 4 16.35 -6.04 12.77
C GLY A 4 16.18 -5.65 11.30
N GLU A 5 17.17 -5.95 10.46
CA GLU A 5 16.95 -6.04 9.01
C GLU A 5 16.11 -7.31 8.74
N GLU A 6 14.87 -7.32 9.23
CA GLU A 6 13.89 -8.36 8.97
C GLU A 6 13.41 -8.19 7.52
N ALA A 7 14.21 -8.70 6.59
CA ALA A 7 13.86 -8.74 5.19
C ALA A 7 12.88 -9.89 4.95
N MET A 8 11.63 -9.54 4.65
CA MET A 8 10.62 -10.51 4.27
C MET A 8 10.64 -10.72 2.76
N THR A 9 10.75 -11.98 2.32
CA THR A 9 10.54 -12.30 0.90
C THR A 9 9.06 -12.40 0.64
N CYS A 10 8.55 -11.61 -0.30
CA CYS A 10 7.15 -11.61 -0.68
C CYS A 10 7.02 -11.85 -2.18
N ARG A 11 5.99 -12.60 -2.57
CA ARG A 11 5.62 -12.78 -3.98
C ARG A 11 4.48 -11.84 -4.32
N VAL A 12 4.69 -10.99 -5.31
CA VAL A 12 3.60 -10.17 -5.87
C VAL A 12 2.61 -11.11 -6.57
N THR A 13 1.36 -11.13 -6.11
CA THR A 13 0.29 -11.95 -6.69
C THR A 13 -0.60 -11.18 -7.64
N ASP A 14 -0.78 -9.88 -7.40
CA ASP A 14 -1.60 -9.00 -8.22
C ASP A 14 -1.05 -7.57 -8.21
N ILE A 15 -1.21 -6.87 -9.32
CA ILE A 15 -0.81 -5.47 -9.49
C ILE A 15 -1.95 -4.73 -10.17
N ARG A 16 -2.43 -3.65 -9.54
CA ARG A 16 -3.54 -2.88 -10.08
C ARG A 16 -3.26 -1.39 -10.00
N ALA A 17 -3.23 -0.75 -11.17
CA ALA A 17 -3.05 0.69 -11.27
C ALA A 17 -4.39 1.41 -11.12
N PHE A 18 -4.34 2.55 -10.43
CA PHE A 18 -5.45 3.45 -10.16
C PHE A 18 -5.02 4.87 -10.51
N ALA A 19 -5.99 5.69 -10.92
CA ALA A 19 -5.73 7.10 -11.21
C ALA A 19 -5.35 7.89 -9.96
N ASP A 20 -5.91 7.53 -8.79
CA ASP A 20 -5.70 8.24 -7.53
C ASP A 20 -5.83 7.28 -6.34
N PHE A 21 -5.22 7.65 -5.20
CA PHE A 21 -5.38 6.91 -3.95
C PHE A 21 -6.84 6.79 -3.50
N ALA A 22 -7.68 7.80 -3.77
CA ALA A 22 -9.10 7.74 -3.47
C ALA A 22 -9.83 6.60 -4.21
N ALA A 23 -9.43 6.31 -5.46
CA ALA A 23 -9.99 5.20 -6.23
C ALA A 23 -9.52 3.84 -5.69
N LEU A 24 -8.26 3.77 -5.24
CA LEU A 24 -7.70 2.60 -4.57
C LEU A 24 -8.43 2.30 -3.25
N TYR A 25 -8.60 3.30 -2.38
CA TYR A 25 -9.34 3.15 -1.11
C TYR A 25 -10.82 2.83 -1.28
N ARG A 26 -11.42 3.20 -2.41
CA ARG A 26 -12.81 2.84 -2.73
C ARG A 26 -12.92 1.40 -3.26
N ALA A 27 -11.87 0.90 -3.90
CA ALA A 27 -11.84 -0.44 -4.49
C ALA A 27 -11.44 -1.54 -3.50
N TYR A 28 -10.64 -1.20 -2.48
CA TYR A 28 -10.16 -2.14 -1.47
C TYR A 28 -10.69 -1.78 -0.09
N ASN A 29 -10.87 -2.81 0.76
CA ASN A 29 -11.17 -2.54 2.16
C ASN A 29 -9.92 -1.97 2.87
N PRO A 30 -10.08 -1.02 3.80
CA PRO A 30 -8.96 -0.47 4.57
C PRO A 30 -8.18 -1.56 5.31
N VAL A 31 -8.87 -2.59 5.78
CA VAL A 31 -8.25 -3.77 6.42
C VAL A 31 -7.30 -4.53 5.47
N GLU A 32 -7.64 -4.63 4.18
CA GLU A 32 -6.78 -5.27 3.18
C GLU A 32 -5.55 -4.43 2.83
N LEU A 33 -5.65 -3.12 3.03
CA LEU A 33 -4.55 -2.16 2.84
C LEU A 33 -3.66 -2.02 4.09
N GLY A 34 -3.97 -2.77 5.15
CA GLY A 34 -3.19 -2.79 6.40
C GLY A 34 -3.64 -1.78 7.45
N TYR A 35 -4.79 -1.11 7.26
CA TYR A 35 -5.40 -0.26 8.29
C TYR A 35 -6.15 -1.10 9.33
N ALA A 36 -6.21 -0.61 10.56
CA ALA A 36 -6.99 -1.26 11.61
C ALA A 36 -8.51 -1.19 11.34
N GLU A 37 -9.27 -2.13 11.91
CA GLU A 37 -10.74 -2.05 11.87
C GLU A 37 -11.23 -0.76 12.53
N GLY A 38 -11.85 0.11 11.74
CA GLY A 38 -12.35 1.43 12.18
C GLY A 38 -11.42 2.60 11.89
N GLU A 39 -10.24 2.36 11.32
CA GLU A 39 -9.35 3.43 10.85
C GLU A 39 -9.76 3.91 9.45
N GLU A 40 -9.98 5.21 9.32
CA GLU A 40 -10.39 5.83 8.06
C GLU A 40 -9.14 6.11 7.22
N ALA A 41 -8.93 5.32 6.18
CA ALA A 41 -7.83 5.53 5.25
C ALA A 41 -8.07 6.81 4.44
N LYS A 42 -7.28 7.85 4.71
CA LYS A 42 -7.37 9.13 4.00
C LYS A 42 -6.29 9.21 2.92
N PRO A 43 -6.65 9.59 1.68
CA PRO A 43 -5.66 9.85 0.64
C PRO A 43 -4.69 10.98 1.01
N SER A 44 -5.08 11.88 1.91
CA SER A 44 -4.17 12.91 2.41
C SER A 44 -3.00 12.39 3.25
N ASP A 45 -3.08 11.19 3.84
CA ASP A 45 -1.93 10.61 4.52
C ASP A 45 -0.78 10.33 3.53
N MET A 46 -1.12 10.04 2.27
CA MET A 46 -0.14 9.80 1.22
C MET A 46 0.56 11.08 0.76
N GLU A 47 -0.01 12.26 1.01
CA GLU A 47 0.62 13.56 0.70
C GLU A 47 1.87 13.81 1.56
N GLN A 48 2.05 13.09 2.67
CA GLN A 48 3.27 13.12 3.47
C GLN A 48 4.45 12.39 2.80
N TYR A 49 4.15 11.44 1.91
CA TYR A 49 5.13 10.58 1.26
C TYR A 49 5.36 10.95 -0.20
N TYR A 50 4.31 11.41 -0.89
CA TYR A 50 4.33 11.76 -2.31
C TYR A 50 3.73 13.15 -2.51
N THR A 51 4.29 13.95 -3.41
CA THR A 51 3.70 15.25 -3.73
C THR A 51 2.45 15.08 -4.58
N ASN A 52 1.48 15.99 -4.47
CA ASN A 52 0.27 15.98 -5.30
C ASN A 52 0.57 15.87 -6.81
N GLU A 53 1.66 16.50 -7.27
CA GLU A 53 2.09 16.41 -8.67
C GLU A 53 2.50 14.99 -9.08
N GLN A 54 3.22 14.26 -8.21
CA GLN A 54 3.59 12.86 -8.46
C GLN A 54 2.36 11.95 -8.45
N ILE A 55 1.45 12.18 -7.52
CA ILE A 55 0.19 11.42 -7.43
C ILE A 55 -0.64 11.67 -8.70
N ALA A 56 -0.71 12.89 -9.19
CA ALA A 56 -1.45 13.22 -10.41
C ALA A 56 -0.77 12.72 -11.70
N GLU A 57 0.57 12.68 -11.74
CA GLU A 57 1.33 12.23 -12.91
C GLU A 57 1.33 10.69 -13.04
N TYR A 58 1.51 9.97 -11.93
CA TYR A 58 1.68 8.51 -11.93
C TYR A 58 0.48 7.74 -11.40
N GLY A 59 -0.41 8.39 -10.64
CA GLY A 59 -1.52 7.77 -9.96
C GLY A 59 -1.11 6.95 -8.73
N ALA A 60 -1.86 5.89 -8.45
CA ALA A 60 -1.61 4.96 -7.35
C ALA A 60 -1.52 3.52 -7.85
N LEU A 61 -0.65 2.71 -7.24
CA LEU A 61 -0.48 1.30 -7.59
C LEU A 61 -0.76 0.43 -6.36
N ALA A 62 -1.82 -0.38 -6.43
CA ALA A 62 -2.05 -1.42 -5.44
C ALA A 62 -1.21 -2.64 -5.80
N LEU A 63 -0.37 -3.07 -4.85
CA LEU A 63 0.43 -4.29 -4.96
C LEU A 63 -0.09 -5.28 -3.94
N THR A 64 -0.68 -6.37 -4.42
CA THR A 64 -1.03 -7.50 -3.54
C THR A 64 0.17 -8.42 -3.44
N VAL A 65 0.65 -8.60 -2.22
CA VAL A 65 1.80 -9.44 -1.92
C VAL A 65 1.39 -10.60 -1.03
N ALA A 66 1.83 -11.80 -1.39
CA ALA A 66 1.75 -12.96 -0.55
C ALA A 66 3.13 -13.17 0.09
N VAL A 67 3.15 -13.19 1.43
CA VAL A 67 4.34 -13.53 2.20
C VAL A 67 4.85 -14.89 1.77
N GLN A 68 6.09 -14.95 1.29
CA GLN A 68 6.81 -16.21 1.17
C GLN A 68 7.60 -16.36 2.44
N ASP A 69 6.97 -17.02 3.40
CA ASP A 69 7.63 -17.40 4.63
C ASP A 69 8.89 -18.21 4.28
N VAL A 70 10.05 -17.71 4.69
CA VAL A 70 11.34 -18.39 4.53
C VAL A 70 11.74 -18.98 5.88
N PHE A 71 10.91 -19.85 6.47
CA PHE A 71 11.43 -20.85 7.40
C PHE A 71 12.17 -21.93 6.59
N ALA A 72 13.48 -21.72 6.42
CA ALA A 72 14.43 -22.74 5.98
C ALA A 72 15.48 -22.96 7.08
#